data_AF-A0A7S0GGR4-F1
#
_entry.id   AF-A0A7S0GGR4-F1
#
_cell.length_a   1.000
_cell.length_b   1.000
_cell.length_c   1.000
_cell.angle_alpha   90.00
_cell.angle_beta   90.00
_cell.angle_gamma   90.00
#
_symmetry.space_group_name_H-M   'P 1'
#
loop_
_entity.id
_entity.type
_entity.pdbx_description
1 polymer ?
#
loop_
_entity_poly.entity_id
_entity_poly.type
_entity_poly.pdbx_seq_one_letter_code
_entity_poly.pdbx_strand_id
1 'polypeptide(L)'
;MGAEVQRKMLDESCIRIILDESISVQKHNEVQREVVRCLALFTCCTESHPGLLRCGILHKIVKLIRECNDDICQRFGSLSIGNLALSSSNHQPLIDSGAIASLIPLTKSGDLET
;
A
#
# COMPACT_ATOMS: atom_id res chain seq x y z
N MET A 1 1.58 -15.92 -15.37
CA MET A 1 1.40 -14.81 -16.33
C MET A 1 1.32 -13.43 -15.65
N GLY A 2 0.90 -13.32 -14.37
CA GLY A 2 0.80 -12.03 -13.66
C GLY A 2 2.13 -11.39 -13.20
N ALA A 3 3.08 -12.19 -12.71
CA ALA A 3 4.35 -11.68 -12.17
C ALA A 3 5.22 -10.95 -13.22
N GLU A 4 5.18 -11.38 -14.49
CA GLU A 4 5.97 -10.77 -15.56
C GLU A 4 5.43 -9.39 -15.97
N VAL A 5 4.10 -9.22 -15.93
CA VAL A 5 3.44 -7.94 -16.21
C VAL A 5 3.71 -6.95 -15.07
N GLN A 6 3.61 -7.41 -13.82
CA GLN A 6 3.93 -6.58 -12.66
C GLN A 6 5.41 -6.17 -12.65
N ARG A 7 6.33 -7.08 -12.98
CA ARG A 7 7.75 -6.77 -13.11
C ARG A 7 8.03 -5.70 -14.18
N LYS A 8 7.31 -5.71 -15.31
CA LYS A 8 7.38 -4.65 -16.33
C LYS A 8 6.75 -3.32 -15.87
N MET A 9 5.71 -3.36 -15.05
CA MET A 9 5.11 -2.14 -14.46
C MET A 9 5.96 -1.55 -13.33
N LEU A 10 6.79 -2.39 -12.70
CA LEU A 10 7.78 -2.03 -11.68
C LEU A 10 9.06 -1.42 -12.25
N ASP A 11 9.16 -1.28 -13.57
CA ASP A 11 10.27 -0.61 -14.26
C ASP A 11 10.18 0.92 -14.03
N GLU A 12 10.49 1.26 -12.78
CA GLU A 12 10.83 2.50 -12.08
C GLU A 12 9.97 3.76 -12.24
N SER A 13 9.19 3.95 -13.31
CA SER A 13 8.47 5.21 -13.54
C SER A 13 7.00 5.16 -13.13
N CYS A 14 6.27 4.09 -13.47
CA CYS A 14 4.82 4.04 -13.27
C CYS A 14 4.41 4.09 -11.80
N ILE A 15 5.06 3.29 -10.94
CA ILE A 15 4.76 3.30 -9.50
C ILE A 15 5.20 4.60 -8.86
N ARG A 16 6.36 5.18 -9.22
CA ARG A 16 6.76 6.50 -8.71
C ARG A 16 5.76 7.59 -9.07
N ILE A 17 5.29 7.63 -10.32
CA ILE A 17 4.30 8.61 -10.80
C ILE A 17 2.99 8.46 -10.05
N ILE A 18 2.45 7.24 -9.94
CA ILE A 18 1.22 6.95 -9.17
C ILE A 18 1.39 7.42 -7.73
N LEU A 19 2.53 7.08 -7.12
CA LEU A 19 2.83 7.41 -5.74
C LEU A 19 2.96 8.92 -5.53
N ASP A 20 3.44 9.70 -6.50
CA ASP A 20 3.64 11.15 -6.39
C ASP A 20 2.34 11.95 -6.58
N GLU A 21 1.59 11.61 -7.63
CA GLU A 21 0.31 12.26 -7.97
C GLU A 21 -0.78 12.02 -6.90
N SER A 22 -0.81 10.83 -6.29
CA SER A 22 -1.89 10.44 -5.35
C SER A 22 -1.88 11.19 -4.02
N ILE A 23 -0.72 11.75 -3.63
CA ILE A 23 -0.59 12.55 -2.39
C ILE A 23 -1.04 14.00 -2.63
N SER A 24 -1.03 14.47 -3.89
CA SER A 24 -1.44 15.82 -4.27
C SER A 24 -2.96 15.95 -4.37
N VAL A 25 -3.67 14.90 -4.79
CA VAL A 25 -5.10 14.98 -5.11
C VAL A 25 -5.97 14.61 -3.91
N GLN A 26 -6.11 15.54 -2.96
CA GLN A 26 -7.11 15.46 -1.86
C GLN A 26 -8.57 15.58 -2.34
N LYS A 27 -8.84 15.66 -3.65
CA LYS A 27 -10.16 16.00 -4.20
C LYS A 27 -11.01 14.84 -4.71
N HIS A 28 -10.46 13.64 -4.90
CA HIS A 28 -11.21 12.52 -5.50
C HIS A 28 -10.98 11.19 -4.77
N ASN A 29 -11.87 10.86 -3.82
CA ASN A 29 -11.85 9.59 -3.08
C ASN A 29 -11.82 8.37 -4.00
N GLU A 30 -12.49 8.43 -5.18
CA GLU A 30 -12.50 7.34 -6.15
C GLU A 30 -11.10 7.02 -6.71
N VAL A 31 -10.32 8.04 -7.05
CA VAL A 31 -8.95 7.85 -7.58
C VAL A 31 -8.06 7.24 -6.50
N GLN A 32 -8.17 7.70 -5.26
CA GLN A 32 -7.42 7.14 -4.14
C GLN A 32 -7.76 5.67 -3.89
N ARG A 33 -9.05 5.29 -3.98
CA ARG A 33 -9.49 3.90 -3.87
C ARG A 33 -8.86 3.02 -4.95
N GLU A 34 -8.90 3.44 -6.21
CA GLU A 34 -8.30 2.67 -7.30
C GLU A 34 -6.78 2.55 -7.17
N VAL A 35 -6.11 3.65 -6.79
CA VAL A 35 -4.67 3.62 -6.55
C VAL A 35 -4.32 2.63 -5.45
N VAL A 36 -4.99 2.68 -4.30
CA VAL A 36 -4.66 1.78 -3.20
C VAL A 36 -5.01 0.32 -3.51
N ARG A 37 -6.05 0.06 -4.33
CA ARG A 37 -6.34 -1.28 -4.87
C ARG A 37 -5.22 -1.76 -5.77
N CYS A 38 -4.70 -0.91 -6.65
CA CYS A 38 -3.53 -1.24 -7.46
C CYS A 38 -2.31 -1.54 -6.60
N LEU A 39 -2.06 -0.79 -5.52
CA LEU A 39 -0.97 -1.07 -4.59
C LEU A 39 -1.16 -2.42 -3.87
N ALA A 40 -2.38 -2.74 -3.43
CA ALA A 40 -2.71 -4.03 -2.84
C ALA A 40 -2.45 -5.18 -3.83
N LEU A 41 -2.77 -4.98 -5.11
CA LEU A 41 -2.47 -5.95 -6.16
C LEU A 41 -0.97 -6.12 -6.38
N PHE A 42 -0.18 -5.04 -6.39
CA PHE A 42 1.27 -5.16 -6.56
C PHE A 42 1.95 -5.84 -5.38
N THR A 43 1.46 -5.59 -4.16
CA THR A 43 1.99 -6.22 -2.95
C THR A 43 1.58 -7.69 -2.81
N CYS A 44 0.58 -8.20 -3.54
CA CYS A 44 0.22 -9.63 -3.42
C CYS A 44 1.32 -10.58 -3.95
N CYS A 45 2.26 -10.06 -4.75
CA CYS A 45 3.36 -10.84 -5.30
C CYS A 45 4.67 -10.53 -4.57
N THR A 46 5.22 -11.54 -3.88
CA THR A 46 6.43 -11.41 -3.07
C THR A 46 7.67 -11.04 -3.88
N GLU A 47 7.74 -11.45 -5.15
CA GLU A 47 8.81 -11.07 -6.09
C GLU A 47 8.88 -9.55 -6.33
N SER A 48 7.74 -8.86 -6.21
CA SER A 48 7.62 -7.41 -6.39
C SER A 48 8.06 -6.62 -5.16
N HIS A 49 8.08 -7.24 -3.98
CA HIS A 49 8.33 -6.56 -2.70
C HIS A 49 9.62 -5.74 -2.68
N PRO A 50 10.79 -6.26 -3.12
CA PRO A 50 12.02 -5.49 -3.06
C PRO A 50 11.97 -4.21 -3.91
N GLY A 51 11.34 -4.27 -5.09
CA GLY A 51 11.17 -3.10 -5.96
C GLY A 51 10.24 -2.07 -5.32
N LEU A 52 9.11 -2.53 -4.79
CA LEU A 52 8.14 -1.66 -4.12
C LEU A 52 8.72 -0.94 -2.89
N LEU A 53 9.51 -1.66 -2.08
CA LEU A 53 10.20 -1.09 -0.92
C LEU A 53 11.23 -0.03 -1.33
N ARG A 54 12.01 -0.26 -2.39
CA ARG A 54 12.93 0.74 -2.95
C ARG A 54 12.23 2.00 -3.45
N CYS A 55 10.99 1.86 -3.94
CA CYS A 55 10.16 3.00 -4.35
C CYS A 55 9.53 3.77 -3.16
N GLY A 56 9.75 3.34 -1.92
CA GLY A 56 9.21 4.02 -0.74
C GLY A 56 7.72 3.79 -0.52
N ILE A 57 7.17 2.67 -1.01
CA ILE A 57 5.73 2.37 -0.91
C ILE A 57 5.22 2.39 0.53
N LEU A 58 6.03 1.91 1.49
CA LEU A 58 5.63 1.79 2.90
C LEU A 58 5.23 3.14 3.49
N HIS A 59 6.08 4.16 3.30
CA HIS A 59 5.79 5.51 3.79
C HIS A 59 4.46 6.04 3.23
N LYS A 60 4.18 5.73 1.96
CA LYS A 60 2.98 6.22 1.28
C LYS A 60 1.71 5.49 1.71
N ILE A 61 1.75 4.17 1.89
CA ILE A 61 0.62 3.42 2.43
C ILE A 61 0.33 3.86 3.87
N VAL A 62 1.36 4.03 4.71
CA VAL A 62 1.20 4.49 6.10
C VAL A 62 0.58 5.88 6.17
N LYS A 63 1.06 6.80 5.32
CA LYS A 63 0.47 8.14 5.22
C LYS A 63 -0.99 8.08 4.79
N LEU A 64 -1.29 7.30 3.74
CA LEU A 64 -2.65 7.13 3.22
C LEU A 64 -3.60 6.57 4.29
N ILE A 65 -3.23 5.52 5.01
CA ILE A 65 -4.07 4.94 6.07
C ILE A 65 -4.38 5.97 7.16
N ARG A 66 -3.40 6.81 7.53
CA ARG A 66 -3.56 7.81 8.60
C ARG A 66 -4.38 9.03 8.18
N GLU A 67 -4.25 9.45 6.92
CA GLU A 67 -4.85 10.70 6.42
C GLU A 67 -6.16 10.48 5.68
N CYS A 68 -6.44 9.26 5.22
CA CYS A 68 -7.66 8.96 4.48
C CYS A 68 -8.84 8.73 5.44
N ASN A 69 -9.97 9.39 5.17
CA ASN A 69 -11.23 9.22 5.88
C ASN A 69 -12.17 8.22 5.18
N ASP A 70 -11.67 7.46 4.22
CA ASP A 70 -12.44 6.49 3.43
C ASP A 70 -12.11 5.06 3.85
N ASP A 71 -13.13 4.31 4.26
CA ASP A 71 -12.97 2.95 4.79
C ASP A 71 -12.36 1.99 3.75
N ILE A 72 -12.73 2.14 2.48
CA ILE A 72 -12.19 1.32 1.38
C ILE A 72 -10.70 1.59 1.23
N CYS A 73 -10.29 2.86 1.24
CA CYS A 73 -8.88 3.21 1.19
C CYS A 73 -8.08 2.62 2.35
N GLN A 74 -8.61 2.71 3.58
CA GLN A 74 -7.97 2.14 4.77
C GLN A 74 -7.86 0.61 4.68
N ARG A 75 -8.93 -0.07 4.22
CA ARG A 75 -8.97 -1.53 4.04
C ARG A 75 -7.96 -2.05 3.03
N PHE A 76 -7.86 -1.42 1.85
CA PHE A 76 -6.88 -1.85 0.86
C PHE A 76 -5.45 -1.43 1.23
N GLY A 77 -5.30 -0.33 1.97
CA GLY A 77 -4.02 0.04 2.59
C GLY A 77 -3.55 -1.02 3.60
N SER A 78 -4.43 -1.47 4.49
CA SER A 78 -4.11 -2.51 5.47
C SER A 78 -3.82 -3.85 4.80
N LEU A 79 -4.58 -4.22 3.77
CA LEU A 79 -4.31 -5.41 2.95
C LEU A 79 -2.91 -5.35 2.31
N SER A 80 -2.51 -4.18 1.81
CA SER A 80 -1.18 -4.00 1.23
C SER A 80 -0.06 -4.23 2.26
N ILE A 81 -0.24 -3.75 3.50
CA ILE A 81 0.68 -4.00 4.61
C ILE A 81 0.72 -5.50 4.96
N GLY A 82 -0.45 -6.14 5.03
CA GLY A 82 -0.56 -7.58 5.30
C GLY A 82 0.15 -8.43 4.24
N ASN A 83 -0.02 -8.09 2.96
CA ASN A 83 0.67 -8.77 1.86
C ASN A 83 2.19 -8.63 1.98
N LEU A 84 2.70 -7.42 2.27
CA LEU A 84 4.13 -7.19 2.50
C LEU A 84 4.67 -8.01 3.67
N ALA A 85 3.85 -8.26 4.71
CA ALA A 85 4.22 -9.04 5.88
C ALA A 85 4.33 -10.55 5.62
N LEU A 86 3.86 -11.05 4.46
CA LEU A 86 4.06 -12.45 4.07
C LEU A 86 5.55 -12.80 3.88
N SER A 87 6.39 -11.81 3.61
CA SER A 87 7.85 -11.98 3.57
C SER A 87 8.47 -11.57 4.90
N SER A 88 9.10 -12.51 5.61
CA SER A 88 9.78 -12.23 6.88
C SER A 88 10.90 -11.19 6.77
N SER A 89 11.55 -11.11 5.61
CA SER A 89 12.53 -10.06 5.28
C SER A 89 11.96 -8.64 5.39
N ASN A 90 10.65 -8.47 5.28
CA ASN A 90 9.99 -7.17 5.32
C ASN A 90 9.54 -6.78 6.73
N HIS A 91 9.60 -7.69 7.71
CA HIS A 91 9.09 -7.44 9.06
C HIS A 91 9.79 -6.26 9.74
N GLN A 92 11.11 -6.20 9.66
CA GLN A 92 11.86 -5.07 10.24
C GLN A 92 11.53 -3.73 9.53
N PRO A 93 11.55 -3.64 8.18
CA PRO A 93 11.06 -2.45 7.47
C PRO A 93 9.62 -2.02 7.85
N LEU A 94 8.71 -2.98 8.05
CA LEU A 94 7.32 -2.72 8.44
C LEU A 94 7.23 -2.11 9.85
N ILE A 95 8.05 -2.59 10.77
CA ILE A 95 8.15 -2.05 12.12
C ILE A 95 8.75 -0.64 12.08
N ASP A 96 9.88 -0.46 11.41
CA ASP A 96 10.64 0.80 11.37
C ASP A 96 9.86 1.93 10.69
N SER A 97 9.04 1.60 9.70
CA SER A 97 8.17 2.56 9.00
C SER A 97 6.91 2.95 9.80
N GLY A 98 6.66 2.32 10.95
CA GLY A 98 5.46 2.54 11.74
C GLY A 98 4.18 1.99 11.08
N ALA A 99 4.31 1.05 10.14
CA ALA A 99 3.19 0.45 9.43
C ALA A 99 2.26 -0.31 10.38
N ILE A 100 2.84 -1.09 11.30
CA ILE A 100 2.07 -1.81 12.32
C ILE A 100 1.30 -0.83 13.21
N ALA A 101 1.94 0.26 13.64
CA ALA A 101 1.30 1.30 14.44
C ALA A 101 0.14 2.00 13.71
N SER A 102 0.22 2.15 12.37
CA SER A 102 -0.89 2.72 11.60
C SER A 102 -2.12 1.83 11.49
N LEU A 103 -1.99 0.52 11.78
CA LEU A 103 -3.13 -0.40 11.75
C LEU A 103 -3.92 -0.41 13.06
N ILE A 104 -3.32 0.02 14.19
CA ILE A 104 -3.97 -0.01 15.52
C ILE A 104 -5.29 0.78 15.55
N PRO A 105 -5.40 1.99 14.98
CA PRO A 105 -6.68 2.72 14.95
C PRO A 105 -7.77 1.99 14.16
N LEU A 106 -7.38 1.23 13.12
CA LEU A 106 -8.31 0.47 12.27
C LEU A 106 -8.93 -0.71 13.02
N THR A 107 -8.29 -1.26 14.05
CA THR A 107 -8.90 -2.34 14.85
C THR A 107 -10.08 -1.86 15.71
N LYS A 108 -10.33 -0.55 15.74
CA LYS A 108 -11.45 0.09 16.45
C LYS A 108 -12.51 0.64 15.50
N SER A 109 -12.26 0.65 14.18
CA SER A 109 -13.31 0.98 13.22
C SER A 109 -14.27 -0.21 13.15
N GLY A 110 -15.57 0.07 13.18
CA GLY A 110 -16.62 -0.95 13.25
C GLY A 110 -16.83 -1.75 11.96
N ASP A 111 -15.82 -1.82 11.08
CA ASP A 111 -15.92 -2.52 9.82
C ASP A 111 -15.63 -4.02 10.05
N LEU A 112 -16.70 -4.81 10.08
CA LEU A 112 -16.72 -6.25 10.41
C LEU A 112 -16.23 -7.15 9.27
N GLU A 113 -15.80 -6.61 8.13
CA GLU A 113 -15.14 -7.38 7.06
C GLU A 113 -13.60 -7.35 7.20
N THR A 114 -13.10 -7.91 8.30
CA THR A 114 -11.74 -8.47 8.39
C THR A 114 -11.86 -9.98 8.53
#